data_AF-A0A836LJ61-F1
#
_entry.id   AF-A0A836LJ61-F1
#
_cell.length_a   1.000
_cell.length_b   1.000
_cell.length_c   1.000
_cell.angle_alpha   90.00
_cell.angle_beta   90.00
_cell.angle_gamma   90.00
#
_symmetry.space_group_name_H-M   'P 1'
#
loop_
_entity.id
_entity.type
_entity.pdbx_description
1 polymer ?
#
loop_
_entity_poly.entity_id
_entity_poly.type
_entity_poly.pdbx_seq_one_letter_code
_entity_poly.pdbx_strand_id
1 'polypeptide(L)'
;MRCCRHLLTAAASAAVSTSASSSGSVDARPAVPASDKSESSAETAMRSLYRRLLKAGEEGRMMQHCLTVNPLSDSVAYGLRLLRLHRGLTTVDAMAQRTPWWHVGKRVRQGLVRRYYAWKLLSLRLQLRSRNAIADVLVYLLFIIVCVLLYEIYRVCRIGVNRAEERYRTLAIPILQTLNALEAAEVRKRELRKEMENDILRER
;
A
#
# COMPACT_ATOMS: atom_id res chain seq x y z
N MET A 1 -10.46 -20.49 26.07
CA MET A 1 -9.20 -19.82 26.44
C MET A 1 -8.20 -20.86 26.90
N ARG A 2 -7.11 -21.08 26.17
CA ARG A 2 -5.87 -21.71 26.66
C ARG A 2 -4.72 -21.17 25.81
N CYS A 3 -3.77 -20.58 26.53
CA CYS A 3 -2.72 -19.69 26.06
C CYS A 3 -1.49 -20.47 25.58
N CYS A 4 -0.66 -19.77 24.82
CA CYS A 4 0.62 -20.16 24.23
C CYS A 4 1.60 -20.82 25.21
N ARG A 5 2.42 -21.75 24.71
CA ARG A 5 3.85 -21.93 25.03
C ARG A 5 4.39 -23.08 24.17
N HIS A 6 5.25 -22.77 23.20
CA HIS A 6 6.60 -23.34 23.11
C HIS A 6 7.36 -22.62 21.99
N LEU A 7 8.40 -21.94 22.43
CA LEU A 7 9.42 -21.24 21.66
C LEU A 7 10.40 -22.25 21.03
N LEU A 8 10.92 -21.83 19.88
CA LEU A 8 12.33 -21.94 19.45
C LEU A 8 13.04 -23.29 19.66
N THR A 9 13.28 -23.99 18.56
CA THR A 9 14.45 -24.85 18.39
C THR A 9 15.11 -24.50 17.07
N ALA A 10 16.31 -23.95 17.18
CA ALA A 10 17.26 -23.76 16.09
C ALA A 10 17.68 -25.13 15.55
N ALA A 11 17.73 -25.27 14.22
CA ALA A 11 18.38 -26.40 13.57
C ALA A 11 19.26 -25.86 12.45
N ALA A 12 20.55 -25.92 12.70
CA ALA A 12 21.61 -25.81 11.72
C ALA A 12 21.58 -27.05 10.80
N SER A 13 21.70 -26.83 9.50
CA SER A 13 22.18 -27.82 8.53
C SER A 13 23.00 -27.06 7.49
N ALA A 14 24.30 -26.88 7.73
CA ALA A 14 25.35 -27.82 7.37
C ALA A 14 25.37 -28.09 5.86
N ALA A 15 26.22 -27.31 5.20
CA ALA A 15 26.75 -27.58 3.87
C ALA A 15 27.46 -28.94 3.87
N VAL A 16 27.05 -29.83 2.96
CA VAL A 16 27.91 -30.89 2.44
C VAL A 16 27.80 -30.86 0.93
N SER A 17 28.84 -30.29 0.34
CA SER A 17 29.22 -30.47 -1.04
C SER A 17 29.68 -31.91 -1.22
N THR A 18 29.02 -32.67 -2.08
CA THR A 18 29.63 -33.85 -2.70
C THR A 18 29.31 -33.83 -4.18
N SER A 19 30.31 -33.36 -4.91
CA SER A 19 30.59 -33.62 -6.30
C SER A 19 30.66 -35.12 -6.60
N ALA A 20 29.93 -35.59 -7.60
CA ALA A 20 30.32 -36.72 -8.43
C ALA A 20 29.63 -36.64 -9.79
N SER A 21 30.48 -36.51 -10.79
CA SER A 21 30.23 -36.40 -12.22
C SER A 21 29.72 -37.71 -12.84
N SER A 22 28.86 -37.60 -13.86
CA SER A 22 28.97 -38.46 -15.04
C SER A 22 28.33 -37.78 -16.26
N SER A 23 29.10 -37.79 -17.33
CA SER A 23 28.90 -37.17 -18.64
C SER A 23 27.74 -37.79 -19.42
N GLY A 24 26.93 -36.95 -20.07
CA GLY A 24 25.94 -37.40 -21.05
C GLY A 24 25.39 -36.24 -21.88
N SER A 25 25.93 -36.11 -23.09
CA SER A 25 25.38 -35.45 -24.29
C SER A 25 24.87 -34.00 -24.20
N VAL A 26 25.62 -33.16 -24.91
CA VAL A 26 25.24 -31.86 -25.46
C VAL A 26 23.84 -31.90 -26.06
N ASP A 27 22.91 -31.16 -25.47
CA ASP A 27 21.77 -30.60 -26.17
C ASP A 27 21.49 -29.22 -25.59
N ALA A 28 22.06 -28.20 -26.23
CA ALA A 28 21.90 -26.80 -25.89
C ALA A 28 20.47 -26.34 -26.22
N ARG A 29 19.53 -26.69 -25.34
CA ARG A 29 18.19 -26.11 -25.30
C ARG A 29 18.24 -24.95 -24.31
N PRO A 30 17.84 -23.72 -24.69
CA PRO A 30 17.85 -22.61 -23.74
C PRO A 30 16.92 -22.97 -22.57
N ALA A 31 17.50 -23.07 -21.38
CA ALA A 31 16.78 -23.20 -20.13
C ALA A 31 16.01 -21.88 -19.90
N VAL A 32 14.84 -21.78 -20.51
CA VAL A 32 13.80 -20.84 -20.09
C VAL A 32 13.58 -21.09 -18.60
N PRO A 33 13.64 -20.06 -17.75
CA PRO A 33 13.59 -20.24 -16.30
C PRO A 33 12.34 -21.04 -15.93
N ALA A 34 12.52 -22.13 -15.17
CA ALA A 34 11.42 -22.94 -14.68
C ALA A 34 10.44 -22.16 -13.78
N SER A 35 10.81 -20.94 -13.37
CA SER A 35 9.94 -19.98 -12.65
C SER A 35 8.73 -19.59 -13.50
N ASP A 36 8.93 -19.21 -14.76
CA ASP A 36 7.87 -18.64 -15.60
C ASP A 36 6.77 -19.66 -15.95
N LYS A 37 7.14 -20.95 -16.06
CA LYS A 37 6.17 -22.05 -16.27
C LYS A 37 5.39 -22.39 -15.01
N SER A 38 6.00 -22.26 -13.83
CA SER A 38 5.32 -22.47 -12.54
C SER A 38 4.33 -21.35 -12.24
N GLU A 39 4.74 -20.10 -12.50
CA GLU A 39 3.92 -18.90 -12.27
C GLU A 39 2.71 -18.86 -13.20
N SER A 40 2.90 -19.12 -14.50
CA SER A 40 1.79 -19.22 -15.46
C SER A 40 0.82 -20.36 -15.14
N SER A 41 1.30 -21.49 -14.61
CA SER A 41 0.44 -22.58 -14.12
C SER A 41 -0.32 -22.21 -12.85
N ALA A 42 0.29 -21.42 -11.95
CA ALA A 42 -0.35 -20.96 -10.73
C ALA A 42 -1.45 -19.93 -11.02
N GLU A 43 -1.19 -18.99 -11.93
CA GLU A 43 -2.18 -18.00 -12.38
C GLU A 43 -3.38 -18.65 -13.06
N THR A 44 -3.16 -19.64 -13.92
CA THR A 44 -4.24 -20.36 -14.60
C THR A 44 -5.09 -21.16 -13.62
N ALA A 45 -4.46 -21.83 -12.64
CA ALA A 45 -5.16 -22.46 -11.53
C ALA A 45 -6.02 -21.44 -10.76
N MET A 46 -5.49 -20.25 -10.49
CA MET A 46 -6.19 -19.17 -9.79
C MET A 46 -7.38 -18.62 -10.58
N ARG A 47 -7.21 -18.34 -11.87
CA ARG A 47 -8.30 -17.91 -12.76
C ARG A 47 -9.41 -18.97 -12.82
N SER A 48 -9.04 -20.26 -12.81
CA SER A 48 -10.01 -21.35 -12.77
C SER A 48 -10.78 -21.41 -11.45
N LEU A 49 -10.11 -21.19 -10.31
CA LEU A 49 -10.72 -21.10 -8.98
C LEU A 49 -11.63 -19.89 -8.88
N TYR A 50 -11.18 -18.73 -9.36
CA TYR A 50 -11.94 -17.49 -9.42
C TYR A 50 -13.25 -17.68 -10.20
N ARG A 51 -13.20 -18.28 -11.40
CA ARG A 51 -14.40 -18.58 -12.20
C ARG A 51 -15.35 -19.53 -11.49
N ARG A 52 -14.85 -20.55 -10.79
CA ARG A 52 -15.68 -21.50 -10.03
C ARG A 52 -16.38 -20.83 -8.85
N LEU A 53 -15.69 -19.94 -8.15
CA LEU A 53 -16.25 -19.16 -7.05
C LEU A 53 -17.29 -18.15 -7.54
N LEU A 54 -17.05 -17.50 -8.69
CA LEU A 54 -18.03 -16.62 -9.32
C LEU A 54 -19.32 -17.38 -9.69
N LYS A 55 -19.18 -18.59 -10.26
CA LYS A 55 -20.31 -19.48 -10.56
C LYS A 55 -21.05 -19.95 -9.31
N ALA A 56 -20.36 -20.06 -8.16
CA ALA A 56 -20.98 -20.37 -6.88
C ALA A 56 -21.72 -19.17 -6.25
N GLY A 57 -21.75 -18.01 -6.92
CA GLY A 57 -22.46 -16.81 -6.46
C GLY A 57 -21.67 -15.96 -5.45
N GLU A 58 -20.34 -16.08 -5.41
CA GLU A 58 -19.50 -15.22 -4.56
C GLU A 58 -19.29 -13.83 -5.16
N GLU A 59 -19.09 -12.84 -4.27
CA GLU A 59 -18.88 -11.44 -4.65
C GLU A 59 -17.52 -11.24 -5.36
N GLY A 60 -17.56 -11.03 -6.67
CA GLY A 60 -16.36 -10.89 -7.51
C GLY A 60 -15.44 -9.73 -7.09
N ARG A 61 -16.01 -8.63 -6.59
CA ARG A 61 -15.25 -7.45 -6.12
C ARG A 61 -14.46 -7.75 -4.84
N MET A 62 -15.09 -8.42 -3.88
CA MET A 62 -14.42 -8.82 -2.63
C MET A 62 -13.24 -9.77 -2.92
N MET A 63 -13.42 -10.67 -3.87
CA MET A 63 -12.39 -11.64 -4.25
C MET A 63 -11.23 -10.99 -5.01
N GLN A 64 -11.49 -9.98 -5.86
CA GLN A 64 -10.45 -9.17 -6.50
C GLN A 64 -9.61 -8.40 -5.47
N HIS A 65 -10.26 -7.76 -4.49
CA HIS A 65 -9.55 -7.02 -3.44
C HIS A 65 -8.72 -7.95 -2.53
N CYS A 66 -9.21 -9.17 -2.28
CA CYS A 66 -8.43 -10.16 -1.53
C CYS A 66 -7.18 -10.63 -2.27
N LEU A 67 -7.19 -10.63 -3.61
CA LEU A 67 -6.04 -10.98 -4.46
C LEU A 67 -4.99 -9.87 -4.50
N THR A 68 -5.39 -8.60 -4.36
CA THR A 68 -4.45 -7.47 -4.35
C THR A 68 -3.80 -7.26 -2.98
N VAL A 69 -4.52 -7.57 -1.89
CA VAL A 69 -4.05 -7.29 -0.52
C VAL A 69 -3.27 -8.46 0.11
N ASN A 70 -3.61 -9.71 -0.21
CA ASN A 70 -3.00 -10.88 0.45
C ASN A 70 -1.99 -11.60 -0.44
N PRO A 71 -0.99 -12.29 0.14
CA PRO A 71 -0.11 -13.17 -0.62
C PRO A 71 -0.90 -14.25 -1.35
N LEU A 72 -0.38 -14.63 -2.51
CA LEU A 72 -1.01 -15.55 -3.46
C LEU A 72 -1.38 -16.92 -2.83
N SER A 73 -0.56 -17.40 -1.88
CA SER A 73 -0.80 -18.66 -1.16
C SER A 73 -2.07 -18.62 -0.30
N ASP A 74 -2.31 -17.49 0.38
CA ASP A 74 -3.39 -17.34 1.34
C ASP A 74 -4.74 -17.17 0.63
N SER A 75 -4.74 -16.46 -0.51
CA SER A 75 -5.93 -16.30 -1.34
C SER A 75 -6.37 -17.63 -1.98
N VAL A 76 -5.43 -18.47 -2.41
CA VAL A 76 -5.72 -19.83 -2.92
C VAL A 76 -6.22 -20.74 -1.80
N ALA A 77 -5.55 -20.76 -0.64
CA ALA A 77 -5.98 -21.56 0.50
C ALA A 77 -7.39 -21.18 0.96
N TYR A 78 -7.69 -19.89 0.96
CA TYR A 78 -9.01 -19.35 1.23
C TYR A 78 -10.05 -19.83 0.20
N GLY A 79 -9.78 -19.64 -1.10
CA GLY A 79 -10.68 -20.04 -2.18
C GLY A 79 -11.00 -21.53 -2.18
N LEU A 80 -10.01 -22.37 -1.87
CA LEU A 80 -10.20 -23.82 -1.73
C LEU A 80 -11.05 -24.20 -0.52
N ARG A 81 -10.89 -23.51 0.63
CA ARG A 81 -11.76 -23.72 1.81
C ARG A 81 -13.20 -23.32 1.50
N LEU A 82 -13.38 -22.20 0.81
CA LEU A 82 -14.70 -21.70 0.41
C LEU A 82 -15.40 -22.67 -0.56
N LEU A 83 -14.69 -23.17 -1.58
CA LEU A 83 -15.21 -24.20 -2.49
C LEU A 83 -15.57 -25.49 -1.76
N ARG A 84 -14.76 -25.93 -0.78
CA ARG A 84 -15.09 -27.11 0.04
C ARG A 84 -16.38 -26.91 0.85
N LEU A 85 -16.58 -25.74 1.44
CA LEU A 85 -17.80 -25.43 2.18
C LEU A 85 -19.03 -25.37 1.26
N HIS A 86 -18.92 -24.77 0.07
CA HIS A 86 -19.98 -24.76 -0.94
C HIS A 86 -20.33 -26.17 -1.44
N ARG A 87 -19.32 -27.00 -1.70
CA ARG A 87 -19.53 -28.40 -2.06
C ARG A 87 -20.19 -29.18 -0.92
N GLY A 88 -19.77 -28.93 0.32
CA GLY A 88 -20.43 -29.46 1.51
C GLY A 88 -21.91 -29.08 1.58
N LEU A 89 -22.22 -27.80 1.40
CA LEU A 89 -23.60 -27.30 1.44
C LEU A 89 -24.47 -27.91 0.34
N THR A 90 -23.99 -27.93 -0.91
CA THR A 90 -24.73 -28.53 -2.04
C THR A 90 -24.95 -30.04 -1.87
N THR A 91 -23.98 -30.77 -1.32
CA THR A 91 -24.17 -32.20 -1.03
C THR A 91 -25.21 -32.44 0.08
N VAL A 92 -25.21 -31.60 1.12
CA VAL A 92 -26.21 -31.67 2.20
C VAL A 92 -27.59 -31.31 1.69
N ASP A 93 -27.71 -30.33 0.80
CA ASP A 93 -28.97 -29.93 0.17
C ASP A 93 -29.52 -31.03 -0.74
N ALA A 94 -28.65 -31.67 -1.54
CA ALA A 94 -29.03 -32.83 -2.35
C ALA A 94 -29.48 -34.03 -1.49
N MET A 95 -28.81 -34.25 -0.35
CA MET A 95 -29.24 -35.28 0.62
C MET A 95 -30.56 -34.92 1.31
N ALA A 96 -30.80 -33.65 1.59
CA ALA A 96 -32.06 -33.18 2.17
C ALA A 96 -33.24 -33.40 1.21
N GLN A 97 -33.06 -33.11 -0.08
CA GLN A 97 -34.09 -33.35 -1.11
C GLN A 97 -34.47 -34.84 -1.24
N ARG A 98 -33.51 -35.74 -1.05
CA ARG A 98 -33.75 -37.19 -1.11
C ARG A 98 -34.40 -37.77 0.15
N THR A 99 -34.51 -37.01 1.24
CA THR A 99 -35.10 -37.53 2.48
C THR A 99 -36.63 -37.46 2.50
N PRO A 100 -37.32 -38.60 2.71
CA PRO A 100 -38.77 -38.64 2.89
C PRO A 100 -39.23 -37.80 4.08
N TRP A 101 -40.49 -37.33 4.06
CA TRP A 101 -40.99 -36.46 5.13
C TRP A 101 -41.02 -37.07 6.51
N TRP A 102 -41.14 -38.39 6.57
CA TRP A 102 -41.40 -39.13 7.80
C TRP A 102 -40.14 -39.32 8.66
N HIS A 103 -38.95 -39.05 8.11
CA HIS A 103 -37.70 -39.11 8.86
C HIS A 103 -37.34 -37.76 9.50
N VAL A 104 -38.15 -37.35 10.49
CA VAL A 104 -37.99 -36.07 11.21
C VAL A 104 -36.60 -35.94 11.85
N GLY A 105 -36.08 -37.00 12.49
CA GLY A 105 -34.75 -36.98 13.11
C GLY A 105 -33.61 -36.75 12.10
N LYS A 106 -33.68 -37.38 10.91
CA LYS A 106 -32.69 -37.15 9.85
C LYS A 106 -32.79 -35.74 9.27
N ARG A 107 -34.01 -35.21 9.12
CA ARG A 107 -34.23 -33.82 8.68
C ARG A 107 -33.70 -32.78 9.67
N VAL A 108 -33.91 -32.96 10.97
CA VAL A 108 -33.37 -32.05 12.00
C VAL A 108 -31.84 -32.06 11.97
N ARG A 109 -31.22 -33.23 11.87
CA ARG A 109 -29.76 -33.36 11.73
C ARG A 109 -29.24 -32.67 10.46
N GLN A 110 -29.91 -32.87 9.32
CA GLN A 110 -29.55 -32.20 8.07
C GLN A 110 -29.73 -30.68 8.14
N GLY A 111 -30.79 -30.19 8.78
CA GLY A 111 -31.01 -28.77 9.02
C GLY A 111 -29.92 -28.13 9.88
N LEU A 112 -29.49 -28.82 10.96
CA LEU A 112 -28.36 -28.40 11.78
C LEU A 112 -27.04 -28.34 10.99
N VAL A 113 -26.78 -29.35 10.16
CA VAL A 113 -25.58 -29.39 9.31
C VAL A 113 -25.62 -28.26 8.27
N ARG A 114 -26.78 -27.99 7.67
CA ARG A 114 -26.98 -26.88 6.74
C ARG A 114 -26.72 -25.53 7.41
N ARG A 115 -27.25 -25.33 8.62
CA ARG A 115 -26.99 -24.13 9.43
C ARG A 115 -25.52 -24.01 9.79
N TYR A 116 -24.84 -25.10 10.15
CA TYR A 116 -23.40 -25.09 10.44
C TYR A 116 -22.58 -24.61 9.24
N TYR A 117 -22.82 -25.15 8.05
CA TYR A 117 -22.11 -24.74 6.84
C TYR A 117 -22.42 -23.30 6.45
N ALA A 118 -23.68 -22.86 6.56
CA ALA A 118 -24.08 -21.48 6.33
C ALA A 118 -23.38 -20.52 7.33
N TRP A 119 -23.33 -20.88 8.61
CA TRP A 119 -22.65 -20.09 9.64
C TRP A 119 -21.15 -20.01 9.40
N LYS A 120 -20.52 -21.12 9.00
CA LYS A 120 -19.12 -21.15 8.63
C LYS A 120 -18.83 -20.27 7.43
N LEU A 121 -19.67 -20.31 6.39
CA LEU A 121 -19.55 -19.45 5.22
C LEU A 121 -19.65 -17.97 5.60
N LEU A 122 -20.64 -17.61 6.42
CA LEU A 122 -20.84 -16.25 6.91
C LEU A 122 -19.65 -15.76 7.73
N SER A 123 -19.15 -16.58 8.66
CA SER A 123 -17.98 -16.24 9.48
C SER A 123 -16.72 -16.02 8.63
N LEU A 124 -16.54 -16.84 7.58
CA LEU A 124 -15.42 -16.70 6.66
C LEU A 124 -15.51 -15.36 5.92
N ARG A 125 -16.67 -15.05 5.32
CA ARG A 125 -16.91 -13.79 4.61
C ARG A 125 -16.70 -12.58 5.50
N LEU A 126 -17.19 -12.63 6.75
CA LEU A 126 -17.00 -11.56 7.72
C LEU A 126 -15.52 -11.31 8.03
N GLN A 127 -14.72 -12.39 8.15
CA GLN A 127 -13.29 -12.30 8.41
C GLN A 127 -12.51 -11.66 7.26
N LEU A 128 -12.84 -11.91 5.99
CA LEU A 128 -12.15 -11.16 4.92
C LEU A 128 -12.64 -9.74 4.83
N ARG A 129 -13.94 -9.50 5.00
CA ARG A 129 -14.46 -8.13 4.92
C ARG A 129 -13.84 -7.24 5.99
N SER A 130 -13.63 -7.77 7.20
CA SER A 130 -12.93 -7.03 8.25
C SER A 130 -11.46 -6.83 7.92
N ARG A 131 -10.74 -7.85 7.42
CA ARG A 131 -9.34 -7.70 6.98
C ARG A 131 -9.18 -6.69 5.85
N ASN A 132 -10.10 -6.70 4.88
CA ASN A 132 -10.14 -5.77 3.78
C ASN A 132 -10.34 -4.35 4.27
N ALA A 133 -11.35 -4.15 5.13
CA ALA A 133 -11.61 -2.85 5.74
C ALA A 133 -10.43 -2.33 6.56
N ILE A 134 -9.73 -3.22 7.30
CA ILE A 134 -8.52 -2.85 8.05
C ILE A 134 -7.42 -2.39 7.08
N ALA A 135 -7.19 -3.11 5.99
CA ALA A 135 -6.19 -2.73 5.00
C ALA A 135 -6.49 -1.36 4.37
N ASP A 136 -7.75 -1.13 3.97
CA ASP A 136 -8.17 0.17 3.41
C ASP A 136 -7.99 1.30 4.44
N VAL A 137 -8.39 1.08 5.70
CA VAL A 137 -8.18 2.04 6.81
C VAL A 137 -6.70 2.34 7.03
N LEU A 138 -5.82 1.34 6.96
CA LEU A 138 -4.38 1.56 7.09
C LEU A 138 -3.82 2.42 5.95
N VAL A 139 -4.29 2.22 4.71
CA VAL A 139 -3.88 3.05 3.58
C VAL A 139 -4.34 4.50 3.77
N TYR A 140 -5.59 4.71 4.20
CA TYR A 140 -6.09 6.06 4.50
C TYR A 140 -5.35 6.72 5.66
N LEU A 141 -5.04 5.98 6.72
CA LEU A 141 -4.23 6.48 7.83
C LEU A 141 -2.83 6.89 7.37
N LEU A 142 -2.18 6.07 6.55
CA LEU A 142 -0.87 6.39 5.98
C LEU A 142 -0.96 7.66 5.13
N PHE A 143 -1.98 7.77 4.29
CA PHE A 143 -2.22 8.97 3.49
C PHE A 143 -2.40 10.22 4.34
N ILE A 144 -3.19 10.15 5.42
CA ILE A 144 -3.38 11.26 6.35
C ILE A 144 -2.05 11.64 7.02
N ILE A 145 -1.27 10.67 7.47
CA ILE A 145 0.04 10.92 8.10
C ILE A 145 0.98 11.62 7.11
N VAL A 146 1.05 11.17 5.86
CA VAL A 146 1.87 11.81 4.82
C VAL A 146 1.41 13.25 4.57
N CYS A 147 0.11 13.49 4.47
CA CYS A 147 -0.44 14.84 4.32
C CYS A 147 -0.09 15.76 5.50
N VAL A 148 -0.17 15.25 6.74
CA VAL A 148 0.21 15.99 7.94
C VAL A 148 1.71 16.31 7.94
N LEU A 149 2.57 15.35 7.59
CA LEU A 149 4.01 15.57 7.47
C LEU A 149 4.32 16.63 6.40
N LEU A 150 3.65 16.58 5.25
CA LEU A 150 3.80 17.56 4.19
C LEU A 150 3.37 18.96 4.65
N TYR A 151 2.29 19.03 5.43
CA TYR A 151 1.80 20.27 6.00
C TYR A 151 2.77 20.87 7.02
N GLU A 152 3.36 20.04 7.89
CA GLU A 152 4.38 20.50 8.85
C GLU A 152 5.64 20.98 8.14
N ILE A 153 6.11 20.27 7.10
CA ILE A 153 7.24 20.73 6.27
C ILE A 153 6.90 22.08 5.63
N TYR A 154 5.73 22.20 5.00
CA TYR A 154 5.28 23.45 4.40
C TYR A 154 5.22 24.59 5.43
N ARG A 155 4.70 24.31 6.62
CA ARG A 155 4.61 25.29 7.72
C ARG A 155 5.99 25.75 8.17
N VAL A 156 6.93 24.82 8.39
CA VAL A 156 8.31 25.14 8.78
C VAL A 156 9.02 25.92 7.67
N CYS A 157 8.87 25.52 6.41
CA CYS A 157 9.41 26.24 5.27
C CYS A 157 8.85 27.66 5.19
N ARG A 158 7.54 27.85 5.36
CA ARG A 158 6.90 29.18 5.35
C ARG A 158 7.43 30.06 6.47
N ILE A 159 7.57 29.52 7.69
CA ILE A 159 8.15 30.25 8.82
C ILE A 159 9.61 30.63 8.52
N GLY A 160 10.38 29.71 7.91
CA GLY A 160 11.76 29.97 7.49
C GLY A 160 11.87 31.08 6.45
N VAL A 161 11.00 31.09 5.44
CA VAL A 161 10.95 32.13 4.40
C VAL A 161 10.59 33.48 5.01
N ASN A 162 9.55 33.55 5.85
CA ASN A 162 9.17 34.80 6.52
C ASN A 162 10.32 35.35 7.37
N ARG A 163 11.01 34.48 8.12
CA ARG A 163 12.15 34.90 8.94
C ARG A 163 13.35 35.36 8.10
N ALA A 164 13.56 34.75 6.94
CA ALA A 164 14.59 35.19 5.99
C ALA A 164 14.22 36.56 5.38
N GLU A 165 12.96 36.75 5.00
CA GLU A 165 12.45 38.03 4.49
C GLU A 165 12.62 39.16 5.51
N GLU A 166 12.30 38.91 6.79
CA GLU A 166 12.53 39.86 7.89
C GLU A 166 14.02 40.24 7.99
N ARG A 167 14.93 39.26 7.92
CA ARG A 167 16.38 39.52 7.94
C ARG A 167 16.83 40.36 6.75
N TYR A 168 16.37 40.06 5.54
CA TYR A 168 16.70 40.87 4.37
C TYR A 168 16.19 42.31 4.49
N ARG A 169 14.97 42.50 5.00
CA ARG A 169 14.44 43.85 5.27
C ARG A 169 15.32 44.61 6.27
N THR A 170 15.78 43.97 7.35
CA THR A 170 16.68 44.62 8.32
C THR A 170 18.04 44.99 7.74
N LEU A 171 18.61 44.14 6.88
CA LEU A 171 19.90 44.38 6.23
C LEU A 171 19.81 45.45 5.12
N ALA A 172 18.64 45.63 4.51
CA ALA A 172 18.43 46.63 3.47
C ALA A 172 18.43 48.08 4.01
N ILE A 173 18.06 48.28 5.28
CA ILE A 173 17.97 49.61 5.91
C ILE A 173 19.29 50.40 5.81
N PRO A 174 20.45 49.89 6.25
CA PRO A 174 21.71 50.62 6.14
C PRO A 174 22.13 50.85 4.68
N ILE A 175 21.86 49.91 3.78
CA ILE A 175 22.19 50.05 2.35
C ILE A 175 21.41 51.22 1.73
N LEU A 176 20.10 51.28 1.98
CA LEU A 176 19.24 52.38 1.56
C LEU A 176 19.70 53.72 2.15
N GLN A 177 20.07 53.75 3.42
CA GLN A 177 20.61 54.96 4.07
C GLN A 177 21.91 55.43 3.40
N THR A 178 22.83 54.52 3.08
CA THR A 178 24.08 54.87 2.40
C THR A 178 23.86 55.37 0.97
N LEU A 179 22.95 54.75 0.21
CA LEU A 179 22.61 55.21 -1.14
C LEU A 179 21.97 56.60 -1.11
N ASN A 180 21.02 56.83 -0.21
CA ASN A 180 20.39 58.14 -0.05
C ASN A 180 21.40 59.21 0.38
N ALA A 181 22.36 58.86 1.24
CA ALA A 181 23.42 59.78 1.65
C ALA A 181 24.37 60.13 0.49
N LEU A 182 24.70 59.16 -0.37
CA LEU A 182 25.50 59.39 -1.57
C LEU A 182 24.75 60.28 -2.57
N GLU A 183 23.47 60.02 -2.81
CA GLU A 183 22.64 60.83 -3.70
C GLU A 183 22.52 62.28 -3.20
N ALA A 184 22.29 62.48 -1.89
CA ALA A 184 22.28 63.81 -1.29
C ALA A 184 23.63 64.53 -1.41
N ALA A 185 24.76 63.80 -1.28
CA ALA A 185 26.09 64.37 -1.44
C ALA A 185 26.38 64.76 -2.90
N GLU A 186 25.89 63.99 -3.88
CA GLU A 186 25.99 64.35 -5.29
C GLU A 186 25.16 65.58 -5.64
N VAL A 187 23.94 65.69 -5.12
CA VAL A 187 23.08 66.86 -5.33
C VAL A 187 23.78 68.12 -4.80
N ARG A 188 24.30 68.08 -3.57
CA ARG A 188 25.07 69.19 -2.99
C ARG A 188 26.30 69.55 -3.82
N LYS A 189 27.03 68.56 -4.34
CA LYS A 189 28.17 68.81 -5.25
C LYS A 189 27.74 69.49 -6.55
N ARG A 190 26.59 69.14 -7.10
CA ARG A 190 26.05 69.77 -8.32
C ARG A 190 25.58 71.20 -8.03
N GLU A 191 25.00 71.46 -6.86
CA GLU A 191 24.58 72.80 -6.43
C GLU A 191 25.80 73.72 -6.23
N LEU A 192 26.81 73.28 -5.48
CA LEU A 192 28.05 74.05 -5.28
C LEU A 192 28.77 74.37 -6.60
N ARG A 193 28.77 73.43 -7.56
CA ARG A 193 29.33 73.68 -8.90
C ARG A 193 28.58 74.79 -9.64
N LYS A 194 27.25 74.80 -9.55
CA LYS A 194 26.42 75.87 -10.16
C LYS A 194 26.65 77.23 -9.48
N GLU A 195 26.81 77.25 -8.16
CA GLU A 195 27.14 78.48 -7.42
C GLU A 195 28.51 79.04 -7.84
N MET A 196 29.54 78.18 -7.90
CA MET A 196 30.85 78.57 -8.41
C MET A 196 30.83 79.06 -9.86
N GLU A 197 30.09 78.40 -10.74
CA GLU A 197 29.91 78.84 -12.14
C GLU A 197 29.25 80.23 -12.19
N ASN A 198 28.24 80.46 -11.35
CA ASN A 198 27.58 81.77 -11.26
C ASN A 198 28.50 82.86 -10.70
N ASP A 199 29.36 82.56 -9.73
CA ASP A 199 30.31 83.52 -9.17
C ASP A 199 31.40 83.89 -10.19
N ILE A 200 31.92 82.91 -10.94
CA ILE A 200 32.87 83.16 -12.05
C ILE A 200 32.25 84.05 -13.13
N LEU A 201 30.96 83.88 -13.43
CA LEU A 201 30.25 84.72 -14.40
C LEU A 201 30.00 86.15 -13.90
N ARG A 202 30.00 86.39 -12.58
CA ARG A 202 29.81 87.73 -11.99
C ARG A 202 31.10 88.52 -11.86
N GLU A 203 32.25 87.85 -11.75
CA GLU A 203 33.57 88.49 -11.66
C GLU A 203 34.14 88.94 -13.03
N ARG A 204 33.49 88.60 -14.13
CA ARG A 204 33.91 88.91 -15.51
C ARG A 204 33.10 90.05 -16.12
#